data_AF-A0A017SXA7-F1
#
_entry.id   AF-A0A017SXA7-F1
#
_cell.length_a   1.000
_cell.length_b   1.000
_cell.length_c   1.000
_cell.angle_alpha   90.00
_cell.angle_beta   90.00
_cell.angle_gamma   90.00
#
_symmetry.space_group_name_H-M   'P 1'
#
loop_
_entity.id
_entity.type
_entity.pdbx_description
1 polymer ?
#
loop_
_entity_poly.entity_id
_entity_poly.type
_entity_poly.pdbx_seq_one_letter_code
_entity_poly.pdbx_strand_id
1 'polypeptide(L)'
;MVVGALLAAGSAGCGGDAEEPEPGVEPEPVVWGECPPFFQTECATVELPLRYDEPEGAQIPILVARKLSGDPEATQLWLLAGGPGGSGGDLHEIVDVMAANLPGFDIYTLDHRGVGQSARLGCSAEEETSPGEDYVLADEWEGCAAELKDRWGEGLAGFSTTNAAQDVGMLIERTREPGQRAMVWGVSYGTYWALRYLQLHPEQPAAVVLDSVASPGAQRLSTFDLQFDPVAKELAAVCAADAACAARMGDDPWARIDALYEKIDAGHCSALGIDRRLLRQTLAYLVAGATGRSLLMPVVYRLDRCEAADMEALAHLFEFLFSAGSDDTGFSQSLQNHVMFSEMWEVPAPSVEALEGRAASTRASQDLGPYVGPAFDVWPRYAPDALVDRWPRTEVPLLMLNGTMDPQTPIETARVAGERLRGPLQTFVTVQRMVHGVLMMPSADPEALSCGAAMTFDFLKDPSTVPDTSCAEEVMPIPFELAAAQNQLVFGTDDTWDNPAPKTAAGSMDAAKQAAPARIDVEAVARALSRVRPLSSARALDLRLR
;
A
#
# COMPACT_ATOMS: atom_id res chain seq x y z
N MET A 1 24.33 -49.70 82.48
CA MET A 1 24.57 -49.56 81.03
C MET A 1 24.98 -48.12 80.76
N VAL A 2 26.28 -47.93 80.44
CA VAL A 2 26.94 -46.92 79.56
C VAL A 2 26.41 -45.46 79.65
N VAL A 3 27.09 -44.49 80.30
CA VAL A 3 28.22 -43.61 79.85
C VAL A 3 27.87 -42.84 78.56
N GLY A 4 28.06 -41.52 78.31
CA GLY A 4 28.72 -40.37 78.95
C GLY A 4 28.94 -39.27 77.88
N ALA A 5 29.49 -38.11 78.32
CA ALA A 5 30.30 -37.12 77.57
C ALA A 5 29.69 -36.07 76.61
N LEU A 6 30.16 -34.82 76.81
CA LEU A 6 30.16 -33.66 75.91
C LEU A 6 30.94 -33.92 74.60
N LEU A 7 30.71 -33.10 73.56
CA LEU A 7 31.76 -32.34 72.84
C LEU A 7 31.20 -31.36 71.79
N ALA A 8 31.91 -30.24 71.63
CA ALA A 8 31.71 -29.20 70.63
C ALA A 8 32.56 -29.45 69.36
N ALA A 9 32.07 -28.95 68.22
CA ALA A 9 32.78 -28.60 66.98
C ALA A 9 31.75 -27.87 66.09
N GLY A 10 32.00 -26.87 65.26
CA GLY A 10 33.17 -26.16 64.74
C GLY A 10 32.62 -25.30 63.58
N SER A 11 33.14 -24.08 63.43
CA SER A 11 32.74 -23.08 62.43
C SER A 11 33.01 -23.51 60.98
N ALA A 12 32.08 -23.24 60.06
CA ALA A 12 32.36 -23.00 58.65
C ALA A 12 31.33 -21.99 58.11
N GLY A 13 31.81 -20.78 57.81
CA GLY A 13 31.05 -19.81 57.05
C GLY A 13 31.04 -20.19 55.58
N CYS A 14 29.89 -20.01 54.95
CA CYS A 14 29.77 -19.76 53.52
C CYS A 14 28.89 -18.51 53.39
N GLY A 15 29.54 -17.35 53.37
CA GLY A 15 28.99 -16.22 52.64
C GLY A 15 29.05 -16.62 51.18
N GLY A 16 27.89 -16.92 50.60
CA GLY A 16 27.75 -16.92 49.16
C GLY A 16 27.60 -15.46 48.76
N ASP A 17 28.64 -14.92 48.14
CA ASP A 17 28.56 -13.67 47.39
C ASP A 17 27.42 -13.84 46.38
N ALA A 18 26.36 -13.06 46.55
CA ALA A 18 25.39 -12.88 45.50
C ALA A 18 26.11 -12.06 44.42
N GLU A 19 26.51 -12.73 43.34
CA GLU A 19 27.04 -12.10 42.15
C GLU A 19 26.03 -11.04 41.68
N GLU A 20 26.41 -9.77 41.78
CA GLU A 20 25.66 -8.68 41.18
C GLU A 20 25.52 -8.98 39.68
N PRO A 21 24.33 -8.78 39.08
CA PRO A 21 24.18 -8.97 37.65
C PRO A 21 25.18 -8.07 36.93
N GLU A 22 25.95 -8.65 35.99
CA GLU A 22 26.90 -7.87 35.21
C GLU A 22 26.19 -6.66 34.59
N PRO A 23 26.80 -5.46 34.66
CA PRO A 23 26.24 -4.28 34.02
C PRO A 23 26.07 -4.59 32.54
N GLY A 24 24.81 -4.60 32.08
CA GLY A 24 24.47 -4.85 30.69
C GLY A 24 25.29 -3.94 29.79
N VAL A 25 25.91 -4.51 28.76
CA VAL A 25 26.63 -3.74 27.73
C VAL A 25 25.66 -2.71 27.18
N GLU A 26 25.99 -1.42 27.35
CA GLU A 26 25.20 -0.35 26.75
C GLU A 26 25.15 -0.57 25.23
N PRO A 27 23.96 -0.53 24.61
CA PRO A 27 23.85 -0.76 23.17
C PRO A 27 24.69 0.28 22.41
N GLU A 28 25.39 -0.18 21.36
CA GLU A 28 26.21 0.71 20.55
C GLU A 28 25.36 1.85 19.95
N PRO A 29 25.88 3.08 19.90
CA PRO A 29 25.15 4.22 19.38
C PRO A 29 24.88 4.06 17.88
N VAL A 30 23.70 4.53 17.43
CA VAL A 30 23.33 4.50 16.01
C VAL A 30 24.19 5.50 15.22
N VAL A 31 24.90 5.00 14.21
CA VAL A 31 25.79 5.79 13.37
C VAL A 31 25.06 6.23 12.09
N TRP A 32 24.80 7.54 11.99
CA TRP A 32 24.11 8.15 10.85
C TRP A 32 25.09 8.60 9.76
N GLY A 33 24.68 8.47 8.51
CA GLY A 33 25.48 8.82 7.34
C GLY A 33 24.61 9.10 6.11
N GLU A 34 25.26 9.03 4.94
CA GLU A 34 24.58 9.25 3.66
C GLU A 34 23.53 8.18 3.41
N CYS A 35 22.41 8.62 2.84
CA CYS A 35 21.34 7.74 2.42
C CYS A 35 21.61 7.09 1.06
N PRO A 36 21.13 5.85 0.83
CA PRO A 36 20.98 5.34 -0.53
C PRO A 36 19.98 6.21 -1.32
N PRO A 37 19.92 6.06 -2.66
CA PRO A 37 18.90 6.72 -3.49
C PRO A 37 17.48 6.56 -2.93
N PHE A 38 16.59 7.50 -3.26
CA PHE A 38 15.17 7.57 -2.85
C PHE A 38 14.92 7.93 -1.38
N PHE A 39 15.93 7.85 -0.52
CA PHE A 39 15.90 8.47 0.81
C PHE A 39 16.56 9.86 0.75
N GLN A 40 15.95 10.86 1.39
CA GLN A 40 16.30 12.27 1.16
C GLN A 40 17.25 12.91 2.19
N THR A 41 17.59 12.24 3.29
CA THR A 41 18.13 12.91 4.49
C THR A 41 19.35 12.21 5.08
N GLU A 42 19.25 11.62 6.27
CA GLU A 42 20.33 10.88 6.92
C GLU A 42 19.87 9.44 7.20
N CYS A 43 20.72 8.46 6.93
CA CYS A 43 20.37 7.05 7.09
C CYS A 43 21.36 6.33 8.01
N ALA A 44 20.91 5.26 8.63
CA ALA A 44 21.72 4.35 9.40
C ALA A 44 21.30 2.91 9.12
N THR A 45 22.24 1.98 9.21
CA THR A 45 21.97 0.55 9.22
C THR A 45 22.18 0.03 10.63
N VAL A 46 21.14 -0.56 11.21
CA VAL A 46 21.16 -1.09 12.58
C VAL A 46 21.01 -2.60 12.52
N GLU A 47 21.96 -3.32 13.11
CA GLU A 47 21.85 -4.78 13.27
C GLU A 47 20.84 -5.11 14.38
N LEU A 48 19.82 -5.87 14.00
CA LEU A 48 18.75 -6.36 14.88
C LEU A 48 18.56 -7.87 14.71
N PRO A 49 18.02 -8.57 15.72
CA PRO A 49 17.80 -10.00 15.61
C PRO A 49 16.85 -10.34 14.44
N LEU A 50 17.24 -11.34 13.64
CA LEU A 50 16.34 -11.95 12.66
C LEU A 50 15.09 -12.49 13.34
N ARG A 51 15.22 -12.98 14.57
CA ARG A 51 14.13 -13.53 15.36
C ARG A 51 14.25 -13.05 16.80
N TYR A 52 13.22 -12.37 17.31
CA TYR A 52 13.23 -11.85 18.69
C TYR A 52 12.98 -12.91 19.76
N ASP A 53 12.52 -14.11 19.38
CA ASP A 53 12.53 -15.28 20.27
C ASP A 53 13.91 -15.97 20.34
N GLU A 54 14.87 -15.53 19.51
CA GLU A 54 16.26 -15.94 19.49
C GLU A 54 17.19 -14.71 19.45
N PRO A 55 17.20 -13.85 20.49
CA PRO A 55 17.84 -12.52 20.44
C PRO A 55 19.37 -12.55 20.24
N GLU A 56 20.02 -13.65 20.65
CA GLU A 56 21.46 -13.90 20.44
C GLU A 56 21.75 -14.64 19.11
N GLY A 57 20.72 -14.90 18.31
CA GLY A 57 20.80 -15.61 17.04
C GLY A 57 21.31 -14.75 15.88
N ALA A 58 20.96 -15.17 14.66
CA ALA A 58 21.31 -14.43 13.45
C ALA A 58 20.77 -12.99 13.52
N GLN A 59 21.61 -12.03 13.14
CA GLN A 59 21.23 -10.62 13.01
C GLN A 59 20.96 -10.30 11.54
N ILE A 60 20.15 -9.28 11.30
CA ILE A 60 19.94 -8.70 9.98
C ILE A 60 20.12 -7.18 10.05
N PRO A 61 20.61 -6.57 8.95
CA PRO A 61 20.61 -5.12 8.82
C PRO A 61 19.18 -4.60 8.68
N ILE A 62 18.85 -3.53 9.40
CA ILE A 62 17.64 -2.74 9.19
C ILE A 62 18.04 -1.30 8.85
N LEU A 63 17.63 -0.84 7.67
CA LEU A 63 17.82 0.54 7.22
C LEU A 63 16.76 1.44 7.84
N VAL A 64 17.22 2.48 8.52
CA VAL A 64 16.41 3.57 9.06
C VAL A 64 16.90 4.89 8.49
N ALA A 65 15.97 5.80 8.18
CA ALA A 65 16.26 7.15 7.74
C ALA A 65 15.58 8.17 8.65
N ARG A 66 16.15 9.37 8.75
CA ARG A 66 15.57 10.46 9.54
C ARG A 66 15.76 11.83 8.92
N LYS A 67 14.75 12.67 9.08
CA LYS A 67 14.76 14.11 8.81
C LYS A 67 14.61 14.87 10.13
N LEU A 68 15.70 15.45 10.60
CA LEU A 68 15.71 16.23 11.83
C LEU A 68 15.12 17.63 11.62
N SER A 69 14.30 18.07 12.57
CA SER A 69 13.79 19.44 12.68
C SER A 69 14.85 20.44 13.15
N GLY A 70 15.84 19.96 13.91
CA GLY A 70 16.82 20.79 14.62
C GLY A 70 16.33 21.32 15.97
N ASP A 71 15.11 20.99 16.39
CA ASP A 71 14.59 21.31 17.72
C ASP A 71 15.11 20.26 18.73
N PRO A 72 15.82 20.65 19.81
CA PRO A 72 16.28 19.70 20.83
C PRO A 72 15.14 19.00 21.60
N GLU A 73 13.93 19.57 21.59
CA GLU A 73 12.74 18.99 22.24
C GLU A 73 11.81 18.30 21.24
N ALA A 74 12.31 18.01 20.03
CA ALA A 74 11.52 17.43 18.96
C ALA A 74 10.89 16.09 19.36
N THR A 75 9.66 15.85 18.91
CA THR A 75 9.04 14.52 18.99
C THR A 75 9.47 13.66 17.81
N GLN A 76 9.84 12.40 18.04
CA GLN A 76 10.05 11.47 16.95
C GLN A 76 8.70 11.06 16.35
N LEU A 77 8.55 11.13 15.02
CA LEU A 77 7.42 10.58 14.29
C LEU A 77 7.89 9.48 13.34
N TRP A 78 7.51 8.24 13.64
CA TRP A 78 7.86 7.06 12.84
C TRP A 78 6.78 6.75 11.83
N LEU A 79 7.14 6.75 10.55
CA LEU A 79 6.23 6.46 9.45
C LEU A 79 6.40 5.01 8.99
N LEU A 80 5.29 4.27 8.93
CA LEU A 80 5.24 2.87 8.54
C LEU A 80 4.57 2.73 7.18
N ALA A 81 5.34 2.26 6.20
CA ALA A 81 4.88 2.07 4.83
C ALA A 81 3.86 0.93 4.68
N GLY A 82 3.09 1.01 3.60
CA GLY A 82 2.10 0.01 3.21
C GLY A 82 2.69 -1.20 2.49
N GLY A 83 1.85 -1.87 1.69
CA GLY A 83 2.19 -3.11 1.01
C GLY A 83 1.44 -4.31 1.60
N PRO A 84 2.06 -5.23 2.36
CA PRO A 84 3.46 -5.29 2.80
C PRO A 84 4.43 -5.35 1.63
N GLY A 85 5.70 -5.06 1.89
CA GLY A 85 6.73 -4.97 0.85
C GLY A 85 7.14 -3.54 0.51
N GLY A 86 6.44 -2.50 0.98
CA GLY A 86 6.82 -1.11 0.77
C GLY A 86 8.07 -0.69 1.56
N SER A 87 8.89 0.16 0.95
CA SER A 87 10.10 0.74 1.53
C SER A 87 9.79 2.00 2.32
N GLY A 88 10.63 2.34 3.31
CA GLY A 88 10.59 3.65 3.94
C GLY A 88 10.89 4.80 2.96
N GLY A 89 11.55 4.51 1.84
CA GLY A 89 11.82 5.45 0.74
C GLY A 89 10.57 5.82 -0.07
N ASP A 90 9.56 4.95 -0.08
CA ASP A 90 8.26 5.23 -0.72
C ASP A 90 7.54 6.43 -0.08
N LEU A 91 7.89 6.75 1.17
CA LEU A 91 7.26 7.79 1.95
C LEU A 91 7.96 9.15 1.80
N HIS A 92 8.91 9.33 0.87
CA HIS A 92 9.69 10.57 0.77
C HIS A 92 8.83 11.84 0.59
N GLU A 93 7.78 11.79 -0.24
CA GLU A 93 6.84 12.93 -0.37
C GLU A 93 6.08 13.21 0.93
N ILE A 94 5.69 12.15 1.65
CA ILE A 94 5.01 12.25 2.94
C ILE A 94 5.95 12.82 4.00
N VAL A 95 7.23 12.45 3.99
CA VAL A 95 8.27 13.01 4.88
C VAL A 95 8.41 14.51 4.66
N ASP A 96 8.42 14.96 3.40
CA ASP A 96 8.47 16.40 3.07
C ASP A 96 7.23 17.15 3.58
N VAL A 97 6.04 16.60 3.34
CA VAL A 97 4.77 17.16 3.79
C VAL A 97 4.71 17.22 5.32
N MET A 98 5.12 16.15 6.01
CA MET A 98 5.15 16.09 7.48
C MET A 98 6.13 17.12 8.05
N ALA A 99 7.37 17.14 7.58
CA ALA A 99 8.39 18.07 8.06
C ALA A 99 8.00 19.54 7.85
N ALA A 100 7.31 19.86 6.75
CA ALA A 100 6.83 21.21 6.47
C ALA A 100 5.71 21.67 7.45
N ASN A 101 4.91 20.74 7.98
CA ASN A 101 3.74 21.04 8.81
C ASN A 101 3.94 20.75 10.31
N LEU A 102 5.03 20.08 10.67
CA LEU A 102 5.39 19.64 12.01
C LEU A 102 6.83 20.07 12.37
N PRO A 103 7.11 21.38 12.50
CA PRO A 103 8.48 21.89 12.69
C PRO A 103 9.15 21.49 14.03
N GLY A 104 8.42 20.91 14.97
CA GLY A 104 8.96 20.34 16.23
C GLY A 104 8.99 18.81 16.22
N PHE A 105 9.07 18.19 15.04
CA PHE A 105 9.11 16.74 14.88
C PHE A 105 10.30 16.30 14.04
N ASP A 106 11.00 15.29 14.53
CA ASP A 106 11.98 14.55 13.76
C ASP A 106 11.28 13.37 13.10
N ILE A 107 11.33 13.31 11.77
CA ILE A 107 10.57 12.32 10.99
C ILE A 107 11.47 11.13 10.69
N TYR A 108 11.04 9.94 11.10
CA TYR A 108 11.76 8.69 10.89
C TYR A 108 11.00 7.78 9.93
N THR A 109 11.71 7.18 8.99
CA THR A 109 11.19 6.08 8.16
C THR A 109 12.13 4.89 8.29
N LEU A 110 11.63 3.70 8.00
CA LEU A 110 12.44 2.49 7.98
C LEU A 110 11.95 1.56 6.88
N ASP A 111 12.88 0.79 6.33
CA ASP A 111 12.53 -0.37 5.54
C ASP A 111 11.98 -1.46 6.47
N HIS A 112 10.88 -2.08 6.06
CA HIS A 112 10.45 -3.31 6.71
C HIS A 112 11.53 -4.39 6.49
N ARG A 113 11.79 -5.24 7.49
CA ARG A 113 12.64 -6.42 7.31
C ARG A 113 12.19 -7.22 6.07
N GLY A 114 13.11 -7.55 5.18
CA GLY A 114 12.79 -8.18 3.90
C GLY A 114 12.52 -7.20 2.75
N VAL A 115 12.68 -5.90 2.94
CA VAL A 115 12.52 -4.85 1.91
C VAL A 115 13.83 -4.10 1.70
N GLY A 116 14.06 -3.61 0.47
CA GLY A 116 15.13 -2.65 0.18
C GLY A 116 16.49 -3.08 0.72
N GLN A 117 17.06 -2.27 1.61
CA GLN A 117 18.38 -2.55 2.20
C GLN A 117 18.29 -3.32 3.52
N SER A 118 17.08 -3.68 3.97
CA SER A 118 16.82 -4.41 5.21
C SER A 118 16.73 -5.92 4.98
N ALA A 119 17.79 -6.50 4.42
CA ALA A 119 17.87 -7.91 4.05
C ALA A 119 16.72 -8.36 3.11
N ARG A 120 16.59 -7.71 1.95
CA ARG A 120 15.51 -7.93 0.97
C ARG A 120 15.21 -9.42 0.73
N LEU A 121 13.94 -9.79 0.88
CA LEU A 121 13.42 -11.05 0.34
C LEU A 121 13.24 -10.87 -1.17
N GLY A 122 13.81 -11.79 -1.93
CA GLY A 122 13.70 -11.83 -3.38
C GLY A 122 14.41 -13.07 -3.92
N CYS A 123 14.06 -13.44 -5.15
CA CYS A 123 14.61 -14.55 -5.90
C CYS A 123 15.15 -14.06 -7.25
N SER A 124 15.84 -14.94 -7.98
CA SER A 124 16.41 -14.61 -9.29
C SER A 124 15.38 -14.12 -10.32
N ALA A 125 14.10 -14.48 -10.14
CA ALA A 125 12.98 -14.04 -10.97
C ALA A 125 12.54 -12.58 -10.72
N GLU A 126 13.06 -11.92 -9.68
CA GLU A 126 12.82 -10.49 -9.41
C GLU A 126 14.01 -9.61 -9.81
N GLU A 127 15.04 -10.18 -10.46
CA GLU A 127 16.15 -9.38 -10.96
C GLU A 127 15.71 -8.62 -12.23
N GLU A 128 16.16 -7.37 -12.42
CA GLU A 128 15.83 -6.53 -13.59
C GLU A 128 16.07 -7.24 -14.95
N THR A 129 16.97 -8.22 -14.98
CA THR A 129 17.28 -9.03 -16.16
C THR A 129 16.31 -10.19 -16.43
N SER A 130 15.33 -10.40 -15.56
CA SER A 130 14.36 -11.48 -15.65
C SER A 130 13.31 -11.22 -16.75
N PRO A 131 12.62 -12.26 -17.26
CA PRO A 131 11.53 -12.08 -18.22
C PRO A 131 10.35 -11.26 -17.68
N GLY A 132 10.17 -11.22 -16.36
CA GLY A 132 9.14 -10.42 -15.68
C GLY A 132 9.62 -9.05 -15.20
N GLU A 133 10.87 -8.68 -15.52
CA GLU A 133 11.54 -7.51 -14.96
C GLU A 133 11.48 -7.58 -13.40
N ASP A 134 10.73 -6.67 -12.78
CA ASP A 134 10.62 -6.55 -11.31
C ASP A 134 9.52 -7.46 -10.71
N TYR A 135 8.77 -8.20 -11.54
CA TYR A 135 7.66 -9.05 -11.11
C TYR A 135 7.94 -10.53 -11.35
N VAL A 136 7.65 -11.36 -10.36
CA VAL A 136 7.76 -12.82 -10.52
C VAL A 136 6.63 -13.34 -11.38
N LEU A 137 6.99 -14.14 -12.37
CA LEU A 137 6.02 -14.77 -13.23
C LEU A 137 5.26 -15.91 -12.51
N ALA A 138 4.00 -16.17 -12.89
CA ALA A 138 3.14 -17.10 -12.17
C ALA A 138 3.70 -18.53 -12.17
N ASP A 139 4.41 -18.89 -13.24
CA ASP A 139 5.14 -20.14 -13.41
C ASP A 139 6.56 -20.12 -12.81
N GLU A 140 7.04 -18.97 -12.33
CA GLU A 140 8.32 -18.81 -11.64
C GLU A 140 8.18 -18.91 -10.10
N TRP A 141 6.95 -18.86 -9.56
CA TRP A 141 6.70 -18.89 -8.11
C TRP A 141 7.28 -20.12 -7.40
N GLU A 142 7.25 -21.30 -8.01
CA GLU A 142 7.80 -22.52 -7.40
C GLU A 142 9.33 -22.43 -7.24
N GLY A 143 10.03 -21.94 -8.27
CA GLY A 143 11.47 -21.70 -8.22
C GLY A 143 11.84 -20.62 -7.22
N CYS A 144 11.09 -19.51 -7.23
CA CYS A 144 11.27 -18.40 -6.29
C CYS A 144 11.14 -18.85 -4.82
N ALA A 145 10.09 -19.61 -4.51
CA ALA A 145 9.85 -20.16 -3.18
C ALA A 145 10.96 -21.14 -2.75
N ALA A 146 11.48 -21.96 -3.68
CA ALA A 146 12.59 -22.86 -3.41
C ALA A 146 13.90 -22.10 -3.10
N GLU A 147 14.24 -21.07 -3.86
CA GLU A 147 15.42 -20.23 -3.61
C GLU A 147 15.36 -19.55 -2.24
N LEU A 148 14.21 -18.97 -1.88
CA LEU A 148 14.03 -18.34 -0.57
C LEU A 148 14.16 -19.35 0.57
N LYS A 149 13.62 -20.56 0.39
CA LYS A 149 13.75 -21.64 1.36
C LYS A 149 15.20 -22.12 1.51
N ASP A 150 15.94 -22.25 0.41
CA ASP A 150 17.35 -22.66 0.45
C ASP A 150 18.23 -21.58 1.08
N ARG A 151 17.93 -20.29 0.83
CA ARG A 151 18.67 -19.15 1.40
C ARG A 151 18.40 -18.97 2.89
N TRP A 152 17.15 -19.01 3.31
CA TRP A 152 16.74 -18.59 4.65
C TRP A 152 16.37 -19.75 5.59
N GLY A 153 16.01 -20.92 5.07
CA GLY A 153 15.58 -22.06 5.87
C GLY A 153 14.48 -21.69 6.86
N GLU A 154 14.64 -22.06 8.12
CA GLU A 154 13.73 -21.68 9.22
C GLU A 154 13.78 -20.18 9.55
N GLY A 155 14.86 -19.48 9.17
CA GLY A 155 15.02 -18.05 9.35
C GLY A 155 14.01 -17.22 8.57
N LEU A 156 13.33 -17.80 7.57
CA LEU A 156 12.28 -17.11 6.83
C LEU A 156 11.15 -16.63 7.76
N ALA A 157 10.86 -17.37 8.85
CA ALA A 157 9.87 -16.97 9.85
C ALA A 157 10.22 -15.65 10.58
N GLY A 158 11.47 -15.21 10.50
CA GLY A 158 11.91 -13.90 10.97
C GLY A 158 11.29 -12.73 10.19
N PHE A 159 10.88 -12.92 8.94
CA PHE A 159 10.30 -11.88 8.08
C PHE A 159 8.77 -11.75 8.27
N SER A 160 8.35 -11.62 9.53
CA SER A 160 6.94 -11.50 9.94
C SER A 160 6.60 -10.10 10.43
N THR A 161 5.30 -9.76 10.46
CA THR A 161 4.83 -8.47 10.99
C THR A 161 5.19 -8.32 12.47
N THR A 162 5.20 -9.40 13.24
CA THR A 162 5.62 -9.37 14.66
C THR A 162 7.06 -8.93 14.84
N ASN A 163 8.00 -9.54 14.13
CA ASN A 163 9.40 -9.15 14.30
C ASN A 163 9.66 -7.76 13.71
N ALA A 164 8.98 -7.37 12.63
CA ALA A 164 9.04 -6.00 12.13
C ALA A 164 8.50 -4.98 13.15
N ALA A 165 7.44 -5.33 13.89
CA ALA A 165 6.90 -4.49 14.96
C ALA A 165 7.86 -4.39 16.17
N GLN A 166 8.64 -5.43 16.45
CA GLN A 166 9.73 -5.37 17.41
C GLN A 166 10.84 -4.42 16.93
N ASP A 167 11.17 -4.41 15.63
CA ASP A 167 12.18 -3.49 15.08
C ASP A 167 11.82 -2.03 15.33
N VAL A 168 10.56 -1.65 15.12
CA VAL A 168 10.07 -0.29 15.43
C VAL A 168 10.34 0.05 16.89
N GLY A 169 9.96 -0.83 17.83
CA GLY A 169 10.16 -0.56 19.25
C GLY A 169 11.63 -0.49 19.67
N MET A 170 12.47 -1.35 19.11
CA MET A 170 13.92 -1.32 19.35
C MET A 170 14.59 -0.09 18.77
N LEU A 171 14.21 0.34 17.56
CA LEU A 171 14.77 1.52 16.92
C LEU A 171 14.33 2.81 17.62
N ILE A 172 13.08 2.90 18.09
CA ILE A 172 12.63 3.99 18.97
C ILE A 172 13.51 4.04 20.22
N GLU A 173 13.72 2.91 20.90
CA GLU A 173 14.56 2.86 22.11
C GLU A 173 16.00 3.30 21.84
N ARG A 174 16.60 2.83 20.74
CA ARG A 174 18.01 3.11 20.43
C ARG A 174 18.28 4.52 19.95
N THR A 175 17.25 5.23 19.47
CA THR A 175 17.43 6.56 18.86
C THR A 175 16.80 7.69 19.67
N ARG A 176 15.92 7.39 20.63
CA ARG A 176 15.29 8.40 21.47
C ARG A 176 16.23 8.94 22.52
N GLU A 177 16.19 10.25 22.70
CA GLU A 177 16.82 10.89 23.85
C GLU A 177 15.94 10.73 25.10
N PRO A 178 16.52 10.76 26.33
CA PRO A 178 15.74 10.66 27.55
C PRO A 178 14.64 11.73 27.64
N GLY A 179 13.39 11.28 27.78
CA GLY A 179 12.22 12.17 27.84
C GLY A 179 11.65 12.58 26.48
N GLN A 180 12.31 12.23 25.38
CA GLN A 180 11.81 12.47 24.03
C GLN A 180 10.57 11.61 23.76
N ARG A 181 9.51 12.22 23.25
CA ARG A 181 8.29 11.52 22.85
C ARG A 181 8.51 10.81 21.52
N ALA A 182 7.86 9.67 21.35
CA ALA A 182 7.75 8.97 20.07
C ALA A 182 6.28 8.82 19.68
N MET A 183 5.96 9.03 18.41
CA MET A 183 4.65 8.80 17.81
C MET A 183 4.81 7.93 16.57
N VAL A 184 3.73 7.27 16.16
CA VAL A 184 3.73 6.40 14.97
C VAL A 184 2.61 6.82 14.03
N TRP A 185 2.88 6.90 12.74
CA TRP A 185 1.89 7.02 11.69
C TRP A 185 2.06 5.84 10.75
N GLY A 186 0.98 5.13 10.43
CA GLY A 186 1.01 4.03 9.47
C GLY A 186 -0.05 4.24 8.41
N VAL A 187 0.25 3.79 7.18
CA VAL A 187 -0.71 3.78 6.07
C VAL A 187 -0.91 2.37 5.54
N SER A 188 -2.15 2.00 5.21
CA SER A 188 -2.44 0.70 4.59
C SER A 188 -1.99 -0.47 5.48
N TYR A 189 -1.24 -1.44 4.96
CA TYR A 189 -0.55 -2.45 5.76
C TYR A 189 0.27 -1.87 6.93
N GLY A 190 0.84 -0.67 6.79
CA GLY A 190 1.50 0.05 7.88
C GLY A 190 0.60 0.29 9.10
N THR A 191 -0.72 0.34 8.92
CA THR A 191 -1.68 0.38 10.04
C THR A 191 -1.80 -0.97 10.75
N TYR A 192 -1.79 -2.09 10.02
CA TYR A 192 -1.75 -3.43 10.59
C TYR A 192 -0.43 -3.65 11.36
N TRP A 193 0.68 -3.16 10.80
CA TRP A 193 1.99 -3.14 11.45
C TRP A 193 2.00 -2.26 12.71
N ALA A 194 1.45 -1.04 12.68
CA ALA A 194 1.31 -0.17 13.84
C ALA A 194 0.44 -0.80 14.95
N LEU A 195 -0.65 -1.49 14.57
CA LEU A 195 -1.49 -2.22 15.51
C LEU A 195 -0.74 -3.40 16.15
N ARG A 196 0.10 -4.12 15.39
CA ARG A 196 1.00 -5.16 15.92
C ARG A 196 2.03 -4.57 16.87
N TYR A 197 2.60 -3.42 16.54
CA TYR A 197 3.49 -2.67 17.41
C TYR A 197 2.80 -2.31 18.74
N LEU A 198 1.56 -1.81 18.71
CA LEU A 198 0.80 -1.53 19.94
C LEU A 198 0.46 -2.79 20.76
N GLN A 199 0.44 -3.98 20.16
CA GLN A 199 0.28 -5.23 20.93
C GLN A 199 1.54 -5.58 21.73
N LEU A 200 2.72 -5.20 21.24
CA LEU A 200 4.02 -5.54 21.81
C LEU A 200 4.59 -4.43 22.70
N HIS A 201 4.36 -3.18 22.32
CA HIS A 201 4.90 -1.96 22.95
C HIS A 201 3.76 -1.00 23.33
N PRO A 202 2.77 -1.42 24.13
CA PRO A 202 1.52 -0.66 24.34
C PRO A 202 1.71 0.69 25.05
N GLU A 203 2.84 0.90 25.73
CA GLU A 203 3.15 2.11 26.51
C GLU A 203 4.21 3.00 25.87
N GLN A 204 4.86 2.54 24.78
CA GLN A 204 5.98 3.25 24.17
C GLN A 204 5.56 4.50 23.35
N PRO A 205 4.52 4.46 22.48
CA PRO A 205 4.14 5.62 21.71
C PRO A 205 3.25 6.58 22.52
N ALA A 206 3.49 7.88 22.37
CA ALA A 206 2.63 8.93 22.92
C ALA A 206 1.31 9.11 22.15
N ALA A 207 1.28 8.74 20.86
CA ALA A 207 0.09 8.73 20.01
C ALA A 207 0.34 7.89 18.75
N VAL A 208 -0.73 7.38 18.14
CA VAL A 208 -0.64 6.67 16.85
C VAL A 208 -1.72 7.16 15.87
N VAL A 209 -1.34 7.34 14.61
CA VAL A 209 -2.27 7.63 13.49
C VAL A 209 -2.33 6.43 12.55
N LEU A 210 -3.54 5.97 12.24
CA LEU A 210 -3.80 4.89 11.29
C LEU A 210 -4.53 5.49 10.08
N ASP A 211 -3.82 5.67 8.97
CA ASP A 211 -4.39 6.15 7.71
C ASP A 211 -4.74 4.97 6.80
N SER A 212 -6.02 4.84 6.45
CA SER A 212 -6.52 3.80 5.54
C SER A 212 -6.31 2.40 6.14
N VAL A 213 -7.25 2.03 7.01
CA VAL A 213 -7.03 1.04 8.07
C VAL A 213 -7.18 -0.39 7.57
N ALA A 214 -6.09 -1.15 7.62
CA ALA A 214 -6.06 -2.59 7.44
C ALA A 214 -6.40 -3.29 8.77
N SER A 215 -7.69 -3.52 9.01
CA SER A 215 -8.21 -4.11 10.25
C SER A 215 -7.79 -5.59 10.44
N PRO A 216 -7.16 -5.96 11.58
CA PRO A 216 -6.84 -7.34 11.92
C PRO A 216 -8.08 -8.25 11.90
N GLY A 217 -7.98 -9.40 11.22
CA GLY A 217 -9.06 -10.37 11.10
C GLY A 217 -10.17 -10.02 10.11
N ALA A 218 -10.16 -8.82 9.52
CA ALA A 218 -11.20 -8.37 8.58
C ALA A 218 -10.65 -8.13 7.17
N GLN A 219 -9.44 -7.56 7.04
CA GLN A 219 -8.80 -7.32 5.74
C GLN A 219 -8.07 -8.58 5.26
N ARG A 220 -8.39 -9.07 4.06
CA ARG A 220 -7.78 -10.26 3.45
C ARG A 220 -7.41 -10.02 2.00
N LEU A 221 -6.18 -10.38 1.61
CA LEU A 221 -5.72 -10.21 0.24
C LEU A 221 -6.43 -11.15 -0.75
N SER A 222 -6.81 -12.34 -0.30
CA SER A 222 -7.60 -13.30 -1.10
C SER A 222 -8.97 -12.75 -1.53
N THR A 223 -9.44 -11.66 -0.90
CA THR A 223 -10.70 -10.98 -1.26
C THR A 223 -10.50 -9.65 -1.99
N PHE A 224 -9.26 -9.26 -2.27
CA PHE A 224 -8.90 -7.94 -2.81
C PHE A 224 -9.62 -7.62 -4.13
N ASP A 225 -9.80 -8.63 -4.98
CA ASP A 225 -10.47 -8.49 -6.29
C ASP A 225 -11.97 -8.16 -6.20
N LEU A 226 -12.57 -8.29 -5.01
CA LEU A 226 -13.97 -7.93 -4.76
C LEU A 226 -14.14 -6.48 -4.30
N GLN A 227 -13.04 -5.77 -4.00
CA GLN A 227 -13.06 -4.51 -3.27
C GLN A 227 -13.19 -3.27 -4.18
N PHE A 228 -12.75 -3.37 -5.44
CA PHE A 228 -12.76 -2.25 -6.40
C PHE A 228 -14.12 -2.06 -7.08
N ASP A 229 -14.85 -3.15 -7.34
CA ASP A 229 -16.13 -3.13 -8.06
C ASP A 229 -17.22 -2.29 -7.38
N PRO A 230 -17.41 -2.33 -6.04
CA PRO A 230 -18.34 -1.45 -5.35
C PRO A 230 -18.02 0.03 -5.54
N VAL A 231 -16.73 0.41 -5.50
CA VAL A 231 -16.31 1.80 -5.71
C VAL A 231 -16.54 2.21 -7.17
N ALA A 232 -16.28 1.33 -8.14
CA ALA A 232 -16.59 1.59 -9.54
C ALA A 232 -18.10 1.82 -9.78
N LYS A 233 -18.95 1.04 -9.11
CA LYS A 233 -20.42 1.23 -9.12
C LYS A 233 -20.82 2.56 -8.51
N GLU A 234 -20.18 2.96 -7.41
CA GLU A 234 -20.46 4.26 -6.80
C GLU A 234 -20.03 5.42 -7.72
N LEU A 235 -18.90 5.30 -8.41
CA LEU A 235 -18.48 6.28 -9.44
C LEU A 235 -19.48 6.36 -10.60
N ALA A 236 -20.05 5.23 -11.02
CA ALA A 236 -21.13 5.21 -12.00
C ALA A 236 -22.38 5.94 -11.52
N ALA A 237 -22.76 5.77 -10.25
CA ALA A 237 -23.86 6.53 -9.65
C ALA A 237 -23.54 8.03 -9.56
N VAL A 238 -22.30 8.40 -9.23
CA VAL A 238 -21.85 9.80 -9.24
C VAL A 238 -21.93 10.40 -10.66
N CYS A 239 -21.51 9.65 -11.68
CA CYS A 239 -21.65 10.08 -13.08
C CYS A 239 -23.11 10.26 -13.50
N ALA A 240 -24.01 9.35 -13.12
CA ALA A 240 -25.43 9.46 -13.42
C ALA A 240 -26.07 10.70 -12.78
N ALA A 241 -25.58 11.12 -11.61
CA ALA A 241 -26.03 12.33 -10.93
C ALA A 241 -25.39 13.63 -11.45
N ASP A 242 -24.29 13.54 -12.20
CA ASP A 242 -23.61 14.68 -12.81
C ASP A 242 -24.14 14.95 -14.21
N ALA A 243 -24.63 16.17 -14.48
CA ALA A 243 -25.28 16.49 -15.75
C ALA A 243 -24.34 16.37 -16.96
N ALA A 244 -23.05 16.69 -16.82
CA ALA A 244 -22.09 16.64 -17.93
C ALA A 244 -21.67 15.20 -18.25
N CYS A 245 -21.52 14.36 -17.22
CA CYS A 245 -21.23 12.94 -17.36
C CYS A 245 -22.46 12.17 -17.88
N ALA A 246 -23.63 12.37 -17.27
CA ALA A 246 -24.88 11.73 -17.67
C ALA A 246 -25.28 12.07 -19.13
N ALA A 247 -25.01 13.29 -19.60
CA ALA A 247 -25.23 13.66 -21.00
C ALA A 247 -24.44 12.79 -22.00
N ARG A 248 -23.33 12.17 -21.57
CA ARG A 248 -22.47 11.30 -22.39
C ARG A 248 -22.71 9.84 -22.10
N MET A 249 -22.89 9.48 -20.84
CA MET A 249 -23.02 8.09 -20.38
C MET A 249 -24.46 7.56 -20.33
N GLY A 250 -25.45 8.45 -20.31
CA GLY A 250 -26.85 8.11 -20.09
C GLY A 250 -27.18 7.95 -18.60
N ASP A 251 -28.41 7.51 -18.33
CA ASP A 251 -28.96 7.39 -16.97
C ASP A 251 -28.39 6.18 -16.19
N ASP A 252 -27.78 5.22 -16.88
CA ASP A 252 -27.18 4.02 -16.27
C ASP A 252 -25.75 3.77 -16.82
N PRO A 253 -24.74 4.52 -16.34
CA PRO A 253 -23.35 4.32 -16.74
C PRO A 253 -22.82 2.93 -16.38
N TRP A 254 -23.34 2.30 -15.32
CA TRP A 254 -22.92 0.97 -14.91
C TRP A 254 -23.35 -0.10 -15.93
N ALA A 255 -24.61 -0.07 -16.38
CA ALA A 255 -25.07 -0.95 -17.44
C ALA A 255 -24.28 -0.77 -18.74
N ARG A 256 -23.75 0.44 -19.01
CA ARG A 256 -22.88 0.69 -20.15
C ARG A 256 -21.50 0.04 -19.98
N ILE A 257 -20.92 0.09 -18.78
CA ILE A 257 -19.70 -0.67 -18.46
C ILE A 257 -19.96 -2.16 -18.68
N ASP A 258 -21.05 -2.71 -18.14
CA ASP A 258 -21.42 -4.12 -18.32
C ASP A 258 -21.54 -4.50 -19.81
N ALA A 259 -22.23 -3.67 -20.62
CA ALA A 259 -22.38 -3.90 -22.05
C ALA A 259 -21.05 -3.79 -22.82
N LEU A 260 -20.11 -2.94 -22.37
CA LEU A 260 -18.80 -2.80 -22.98
C LEU A 260 -18.02 -4.12 -22.90
N TYR A 261 -18.09 -4.85 -21.78
CA TYR A 261 -17.43 -6.16 -21.66
C TYR A 261 -17.91 -7.15 -22.72
N GLU A 262 -19.21 -7.22 -22.98
CA GLU A 262 -19.79 -8.09 -24.01
C GLU A 262 -19.32 -7.68 -25.42
N LYS A 263 -19.14 -6.37 -25.67
CA LYS A 263 -18.58 -5.88 -26.94
C LYS A 263 -17.11 -6.27 -27.10
N ILE A 264 -16.30 -6.10 -26.04
CA ILE A 264 -14.88 -6.46 -26.05
C ILE A 264 -14.71 -7.97 -26.33
N ASP A 265 -15.52 -8.82 -25.70
CA ASP A 265 -15.52 -10.27 -25.99
C ASP A 265 -15.84 -10.60 -27.44
N ALA A 266 -16.70 -9.80 -28.08
CA ALA A 266 -17.05 -9.92 -29.49
C ALA A 266 -15.99 -9.34 -30.44
N GLY A 267 -14.86 -8.85 -29.92
CA GLY A 267 -13.73 -8.31 -30.69
C GLY A 267 -13.80 -6.80 -30.96
N HIS A 268 -14.69 -6.07 -30.29
CA HIS A 268 -14.73 -4.61 -30.35
C HIS A 268 -13.42 -4.02 -29.84
N CYS A 269 -12.90 -3.00 -30.53
CA CYS A 269 -11.62 -2.36 -30.19
C CYS A 269 -10.39 -3.28 -30.09
N SER A 270 -10.43 -4.46 -30.72
CA SER A 270 -9.33 -5.43 -30.73
C SER A 270 -8.00 -4.91 -31.29
N ALA A 271 -8.01 -3.83 -32.07
CA ALA A 271 -6.79 -3.17 -32.56
C ALA A 271 -5.89 -2.62 -31.43
N LEU A 272 -6.47 -2.33 -30.26
CA LEU A 272 -5.72 -1.92 -29.06
C LEU A 272 -5.15 -3.11 -28.28
N GLY A 273 -5.44 -4.35 -28.68
CA GLY A 273 -5.07 -5.55 -27.91
C GLY A 273 -5.79 -5.66 -26.56
N ILE A 274 -6.88 -4.91 -26.37
CA ILE A 274 -7.70 -4.96 -25.15
C ILE A 274 -8.53 -6.24 -25.11
N ASP A 275 -8.53 -6.90 -23.96
CA ASP A 275 -9.39 -8.03 -23.64
C ASP A 275 -10.12 -7.75 -22.31
N ARG A 276 -11.02 -8.66 -21.90
CA ARG A 276 -11.78 -8.53 -20.64
C ARG A 276 -10.87 -8.31 -19.44
N ARG A 277 -9.76 -9.04 -19.36
CA ARG A 277 -8.84 -8.97 -18.21
C ARG A 277 -8.18 -7.60 -18.14
N LEU A 278 -7.60 -7.15 -19.24
CA LEU A 278 -6.94 -5.86 -19.31
C LEU A 278 -7.93 -4.70 -19.07
N LEU A 279 -9.16 -4.79 -19.60
CA LEU A 279 -10.19 -3.80 -19.28
C LEU A 279 -10.47 -3.75 -17.77
N ARG A 280 -10.62 -4.91 -17.12
CA ARG A 280 -10.88 -5.00 -15.67
C ARG A 280 -9.76 -4.40 -14.82
N GLN A 281 -8.50 -4.68 -15.17
CA GLN A 281 -7.33 -4.12 -14.50
C GLN A 281 -7.20 -2.61 -14.74
N THR A 282 -7.48 -2.15 -15.97
CA THR A 282 -7.51 -0.72 -16.30
C THR A 282 -8.56 0.01 -15.44
N LEU A 283 -9.78 -0.51 -15.36
CA LEU A 283 -10.83 0.09 -14.53
C LEU A 283 -10.42 0.10 -13.05
N ALA A 284 -9.82 -0.97 -12.53
CA ALA A 284 -9.33 -1.02 -11.15
C ALA A 284 -8.25 0.04 -10.87
N TYR A 285 -7.30 0.21 -11.79
CA TYR A 285 -6.27 1.24 -11.67
C TYR A 285 -6.87 2.65 -11.61
N LEU A 286 -7.85 2.94 -12.49
CA LEU A 286 -8.54 4.22 -12.50
C LEU A 286 -9.36 4.46 -11.21
N VAL A 287 -9.99 3.42 -10.65
CA VAL A 287 -10.73 3.51 -9.39
C VAL A 287 -9.81 3.83 -8.20
N ALA A 288 -8.58 3.33 -8.21
CA ALA A 288 -7.64 3.42 -7.09
C ALA A 288 -7.24 4.87 -6.76
N GLY A 289 -6.92 5.67 -7.79
CA GLY A 289 -6.37 7.02 -7.62
C GLY A 289 -7.38 8.14 -7.78
N ALA A 290 -7.17 9.27 -7.09
CA ALA A 290 -8.05 10.44 -7.18
C ALA A 290 -8.22 10.95 -8.63
N THR A 291 -7.11 11.09 -9.37
CA THR A 291 -7.12 11.52 -10.78
C THR A 291 -7.74 10.46 -11.70
N GLY A 292 -7.50 9.17 -11.43
CA GLY A 292 -8.03 8.07 -12.24
C GLY A 292 -9.57 8.03 -12.26
N ARG A 293 -10.21 8.43 -11.15
CA ARG A 293 -11.68 8.45 -11.04
C ARG A 293 -12.35 9.41 -12.02
N SER A 294 -11.69 10.53 -12.31
CA SER A 294 -12.11 11.49 -13.32
C SER A 294 -12.08 10.91 -14.74
N LEU A 295 -11.22 9.91 -14.97
CA LEU A 295 -10.96 9.31 -16.28
C LEU A 295 -11.80 8.06 -16.56
N LEU A 296 -12.32 7.39 -15.52
CA LEU A 296 -13.01 6.11 -15.67
C LEU A 296 -14.15 6.16 -16.70
N MET A 297 -15.03 7.15 -16.59
CA MET A 297 -16.18 7.30 -17.50
C MET A 297 -15.77 7.75 -18.91
N PRO A 298 -14.86 8.74 -19.08
CA PRO A 298 -14.26 9.04 -20.39
C PRO A 298 -13.63 7.84 -21.09
N VAL A 299 -12.89 7.01 -20.36
CA VAL A 299 -12.26 5.80 -20.91
C VAL A 299 -13.31 4.80 -21.40
N VAL A 300 -14.33 4.53 -20.59
CA VAL A 300 -15.44 3.65 -20.98
C VAL A 300 -16.17 4.21 -22.20
N TYR A 301 -16.40 5.53 -22.26
CA TYR A 301 -17.07 6.18 -23.39
C TYR A 301 -16.30 6.04 -24.70
N ARG A 302 -14.98 6.30 -24.66
CA ARG A 302 -14.09 6.16 -25.81
C ARG A 302 -13.98 4.72 -26.27
N LEU A 303 -13.86 3.77 -25.33
CA LEU A 303 -13.82 2.34 -25.65
C LEU A 303 -15.14 1.84 -26.25
N ASP A 304 -16.28 2.39 -25.84
CA ASP A 304 -17.61 2.01 -26.35
C ASP A 304 -17.87 2.52 -27.78
N ARG A 305 -17.24 3.64 -28.16
CA ARG A 305 -17.28 4.25 -29.49
C ARG A 305 -16.24 3.64 -30.43
N CYS A 306 -15.00 3.48 -29.94
CA CYS A 306 -13.85 2.92 -30.63
C CYS A 306 -13.62 3.48 -32.06
N GLU A 307 -13.72 4.80 -32.20
CA GLU A 307 -13.32 5.48 -33.44
C GLU A 307 -11.79 5.62 -33.53
N ALA A 308 -11.27 6.04 -34.68
CA ALA A 308 -9.83 6.19 -34.89
C ALA A 308 -9.16 7.13 -33.86
N ALA A 309 -9.82 8.24 -33.54
CA ALA A 309 -9.32 9.20 -32.55
C ALA A 309 -9.42 8.66 -31.11
N ASP A 310 -10.43 7.84 -30.80
CA ASP A 310 -10.52 7.15 -29.50
C ASP A 310 -9.36 6.18 -29.32
N MET A 311 -9.06 5.40 -30.36
CA MET A 311 -7.97 4.42 -30.31
C MET A 311 -6.61 5.12 -30.13
N GLU A 312 -6.40 6.27 -30.76
CA GLU A 312 -5.17 7.06 -30.56
C GLU A 312 -5.06 7.59 -29.12
N ALA A 313 -6.14 8.18 -28.60
CA ALA A 313 -6.17 8.69 -27.24
C ALA A 313 -6.00 7.57 -26.18
N LEU A 314 -6.66 6.43 -26.37
CA LEU A 314 -6.55 5.28 -25.47
C LEU A 314 -5.18 4.62 -25.55
N ALA A 315 -4.55 4.56 -26.73
CA ALA A 315 -3.17 4.13 -26.86
C ALA A 315 -2.21 5.02 -26.06
N HIS A 316 -2.39 6.35 -26.14
CA HIS A 316 -1.62 7.30 -25.34
C HIS A 316 -1.86 7.14 -23.85
N LEU A 317 -3.11 6.91 -23.43
CA LEU A 317 -3.44 6.59 -22.04
C LEU A 317 -2.71 5.33 -21.57
N PHE A 318 -2.75 4.24 -22.35
CA PHE A 318 -2.08 2.99 -21.96
C PHE A 318 -0.56 3.16 -21.90
N GLU A 319 0.02 3.98 -22.76
CA GLU A 319 1.42 4.37 -22.62
C GLU A 319 1.62 5.15 -21.32
N PHE A 320 0.86 6.22 -21.06
CA PHE A 320 0.96 7.00 -19.82
C PHE A 320 0.83 6.14 -18.54
N LEU A 321 -0.15 5.24 -18.50
CA LEU A 321 -0.42 4.40 -17.33
C LEU A 321 0.64 3.32 -17.11
N PHE A 322 1.26 2.82 -18.18
CA PHE A 322 2.02 1.56 -18.14
C PHE A 322 3.43 1.63 -18.74
N SER A 323 3.85 2.79 -19.23
CA SER A 323 5.22 3.05 -19.69
C SER A 323 6.14 3.58 -18.60
N ALA A 324 5.60 4.01 -17.46
CA ALA A 324 6.41 4.31 -16.29
C ALA A 324 7.16 3.03 -15.90
N GLY A 325 8.48 3.03 -16.04
CA GLY A 325 9.31 2.06 -15.32
C GLY A 325 9.01 2.22 -13.83
N SER A 326 9.05 1.13 -13.08
CA SER A 326 9.14 1.28 -11.63
C SER A 326 10.45 2.03 -11.38
N ASP A 327 10.38 3.22 -10.78
CA ASP A 327 11.55 3.69 -10.06
C ASP A 327 11.63 2.70 -8.90
N ASP A 328 12.53 1.71 -8.97
CA ASP A 328 12.65 0.67 -7.93
C ASP A 328 13.06 1.35 -6.62
N THR A 329 12.04 1.70 -5.84
CA THR A 329 12.15 2.27 -4.50
C THR A 329 12.49 1.20 -3.45
N GLY A 330 12.70 -0.05 -3.87
CA GLY A 330 13.05 -1.18 -3.01
C GLY A 330 11.88 -2.09 -2.66
N PHE A 331 10.74 -1.98 -3.33
CA PHE A 331 9.56 -2.82 -3.07
C PHE A 331 9.89 -4.31 -3.13
N SER A 332 9.42 -5.11 -2.17
CA SER A 332 9.59 -6.57 -2.15
C SER A 332 8.28 -7.31 -2.33
N GLN A 333 8.06 -7.83 -3.54
CA GLN A 333 6.94 -8.71 -3.84
C GLN A 333 7.03 -10.03 -3.07
N SER A 334 8.23 -10.59 -2.93
CA SER A 334 8.45 -11.77 -2.09
C SER A 334 8.01 -11.54 -0.64
N LEU A 335 8.35 -10.40 -0.02
CA LEU A 335 7.89 -10.11 1.34
C LEU A 335 6.37 -9.91 1.38
N GLN A 336 5.80 -9.21 0.40
CA GLN A 336 4.35 -9.04 0.27
C GLN A 336 3.64 -10.40 0.39
N ASN A 337 4.03 -11.35 -0.47
CA ASN A 337 3.47 -12.70 -0.49
C ASN A 337 3.73 -13.44 0.82
N HIS A 338 4.96 -13.36 1.33
CA HIS A 338 5.33 -14.06 2.55
C HIS A 338 4.50 -13.66 3.77
N VAL A 339 4.29 -12.36 3.97
CA VAL A 339 3.44 -11.85 5.06
C VAL A 339 1.97 -12.14 4.76
N MET A 340 1.50 -11.87 3.54
CA MET A 340 0.08 -12.00 3.22
C MET A 340 -0.41 -13.44 3.27
N PHE A 341 0.37 -14.42 2.80
CA PHE A 341 0.01 -15.83 2.89
C PHE A 341 0.01 -16.37 4.32
N SER A 342 0.83 -15.77 5.20
CA SER A 342 0.97 -16.22 6.58
C SER A 342 -0.03 -15.55 7.51
N GLU A 343 -0.36 -14.26 7.32
CA GLU A 343 -1.17 -13.48 8.27
C GLU A 343 -2.47 -12.90 7.68
N MET A 344 -2.56 -12.71 6.37
CA MET A 344 -3.67 -11.95 5.73
C MET A 344 -4.41 -12.76 4.65
N TRP A 345 -4.31 -14.08 4.70
CA TRP A 345 -5.02 -15.00 3.82
C TRP A 345 -6.25 -15.60 4.51
N GLU A 346 -7.27 -15.95 3.73
CA GLU A 346 -8.43 -16.67 4.27
C GLU A 346 -8.02 -18.07 4.77
N VAL A 347 -8.64 -18.49 5.87
CA VAL A 347 -8.46 -19.84 6.44
C VAL A 347 -9.85 -20.44 6.66
N PRO A 348 -10.22 -21.55 5.98
CA PRO A 348 -9.42 -22.29 5.00
C PRO A 348 -9.14 -21.48 3.72
N ALA A 349 -8.01 -21.75 3.06
CA ALA A 349 -7.60 -21.04 1.86
C ALA A 349 -8.54 -21.34 0.68
N PRO A 350 -8.93 -20.31 -0.12
CA PRO A 350 -9.68 -20.52 -1.35
C PRO A 350 -8.81 -21.22 -2.40
N SER A 351 -9.44 -21.99 -3.29
CA SER A 351 -8.77 -22.54 -4.47
C SER A 351 -8.46 -21.42 -5.49
N VAL A 352 -7.49 -21.67 -6.37
CA VAL A 352 -7.21 -20.79 -7.52
C VAL A 352 -8.47 -20.55 -8.35
N GLU A 353 -9.27 -21.60 -8.63
CA GLU A 353 -10.56 -21.49 -9.34
C GLU A 353 -11.54 -20.54 -8.62
N ALA A 354 -11.58 -20.56 -7.28
CA ALA A 354 -12.44 -19.65 -6.53
C ALA A 354 -11.95 -18.19 -6.63
N LEU A 355 -10.64 -17.97 -6.62
CA LEU A 355 -10.03 -16.66 -6.81
C LEU A 355 -10.29 -16.13 -8.23
N GLU A 356 -10.12 -16.97 -9.25
CA GLU A 356 -10.48 -16.66 -10.65
C GLU A 356 -11.96 -16.32 -10.78
N GLY A 357 -12.83 -17.10 -10.13
CA GLY A 357 -14.28 -16.85 -10.10
C GLY A 357 -14.64 -15.50 -9.48
N ARG A 358 -13.95 -15.09 -8.40
CA ARG A 358 -14.13 -13.77 -7.77
C ARG A 358 -13.76 -12.64 -8.74
N ALA A 359 -12.57 -12.69 -9.34
CA ALA A 359 -12.14 -11.70 -10.33
C ALA A 359 -13.04 -11.69 -11.58
N ALA A 360 -13.50 -12.86 -12.05
CA ALA A 360 -14.43 -12.96 -13.18
C ALA A 360 -15.82 -12.38 -12.88
N SER A 361 -16.21 -12.33 -11.60
CA SER A 361 -17.49 -11.77 -11.18
C SER A 361 -17.54 -10.23 -11.15
N THR A 362 -16.38 -9.57 -11.26
CA THR A 362 -16.26 -8.11 -11.16
C THR A 362 -15.91 -7.44 -12.50
N ARG A 363 -16.13 -6.12 -12.57
CA ARG A 363 -15.73 -5.24 -13.68
C ARG A 363 -14.53 -4.37 -13.32
N ALA A 364 -14.30 -4.10 -12.05
CA ALA A 364 -13.03 -3.52 -11.59
C ALA A 364 -12.37 -4.49 -10.61
N SER A 365 -11.18 -4.97 -10.98
CA SER A 365 -10.34 -5.86 -10.16
C SER A 365 -8.89 -5.79 -10.66
N GLN A 366 -7.93 -5.88 -9.74
CA GLN A 366 -6.51 -5.96 -10.08
C GLN A 366 -6.08 -7.37 -10.52
N ASP A 367 -6.91 -8.38 -10.24
CA ASP A 367 -6.65 -9.81 -10.43
C ASP A 367 -5.48 -10.29 -9.59
N LEU A 368 -5.34 -9.71 -8.40
CA LEU A 368 -4.26 -10.02 -7.49
C LEU A 368 -4.39 -11.44 -6.93
N GLY A 369 -5.61 -11.85 -6.54
CA GLY A 369 -5.89 -13.19 -6.04
C GLY A 369 -5.53 -14.29 -7.02
N PRO A 370 -6.04 -14.28 -8.27
CA PRO A 370 -5.63 -15.24 -9.31
C PRO A 370 -4.12 -15.24 -9.58
N TYR A 371 -3.47 -14.07 -9.50
CA TYR A 371 -2.05 -13.94 -9.78
C TYR A 371 -1.16 -14.57 -8.69
N VAL A 372 -1.45 -14.31 -7.41
CA VAL A 372 -0.63 -14.83 -6.28
C VAL A 372 -1.14 -16.16 -5.72
N GLY A 373 -2.39 -16.54 -6.02
CA GLY A 373 -3.02 -17.77 -5.55
C GLY A 373 -2.20 -19.04 -5.82
N PRO A 374 -1.63 -19.25 -7.03
CA PRO A 374 -0.77 -20.40 -7.31
C PRO A 374 0.47 -20.48 -6.41
N ALA A 375 0.99 -19.33 -5.95
CA ALA A 375 2.14 -19.29 -5.07
C ALA A 375 1.80 -19.77 -3.64
N PHE A 376 0.55 -19.62 -3.20
CA PHE A 376 0.15 -19.92 -1.81
C PHE A 376 0.48 -21.35 -1.37
N ASP A 377 0.30 -22.34 -2.25
CA ASP A 377 0.53 -23.75 -1.93
C ASP A 377 2.02 -24.14 -1.91
N VAL A 378 2.85 -23.43 -2.69
CA VAL A 378 4.29 -23.70 -2.79
C VAL A 378 5.12 -22.82 -1.86
N TRP A 379 4.57 -21.68 -1.41
CA TRP A 379 5.31 -20.72 -0.61
C TRP A 379 5.58 -21.23 0.82
N PRO A 380 6.83 -21.15 1.29
CA PRO A 380 7.14 -21.40 2.70
C PRO A 380 6.48 -20.33 3.60
N ARG A 381 5.50 -20.76 4.40
CA ARG A 381 4.76 -19.91 5.35
C ARG A 381 5.26 -20.11 6.78
N TYR A 382 5.19 -19.06 7.60
CA TYR A 382 5.37 -19.20 9.05
C TYR A 382 4.04 -19.43 9.75
N ALA A 383 4.10 -20.05 10.93
CA ALA A 383 2.92 -20.21 11.78
C ALA A 383 2.48 -18.85 12.32
N PRO A 384 1.19 -18.48 12.18
CA PRO A 384 0.64 -17.30 12.84
C PRO A 384 0.87 -17.39 14.34
N ASP A 385 1.41 -16.34 14.94
CA ASP A 385 1.52 -16.27 16.40
C ASP A 385 0.18 -15.90 17.07
N ALA A 386 0.19 -15.74 18.39
CA ALA A 386 -1.02 -15.44 19.16
C ALA A 386 -1.60 -14.04 18.93
N LEU A 387 -0.87 -13.15 18.25
CA LEU A 387 -1.24 -11.76 18.01
C LEU A 387 -1.96 -11.57 16.66
N VAL A 388 -1.76 -12.48 15.71
CA VAL A 388 -2.43 -12.45 14.39
C VAL A 388 -3.95 -12.40 14.56
N ASP A 389 -4.60 -11.52 13.80
CA ASP A 389 -6.04 -11.22 13.86
C ASP A 389 -6.57 -10.75 15.23
N ARG A 390 -5.69 -10.36 16.15
CA ARG A 390 -6.05 -9.77 17.44
C ARG A 390 -5.84 -8.26 17.42
N TRP A 391 -6.59 -7.57 18.26
CA TRP A 391 -6.50 -6.13 18.44
C TRP A 391 -5.64 -5.81 19.67
N PRO A 392 -4.86 -4.71 19.66
CA PRO A 392 -4.17 -4.25 20.85
C PRO A 392 -5.15 -3.86 21.95
N ARG A 393 -4.73 -4.04 23.20
CA ARG A 393 -5.39 -3.43 24.36
C ARG A 393 -4.58 -2.21 24.73
N THR A 394 -5.08 -1.03 24.40
CA THR A 394 -4.31 0.21 24.56
C THR A 394 -5.23 1.38 24.90
N GLU A 395 -4.71 2.29 25.72
CA GLU A 395 -5.29 3.60 26.00
C GLU A 395 -4.55 4.73 25.27
N VAL A 396 -3.54 4.39 24.46
CA VAL A 396 -2.80 5.35 23.63
C VAL A 396 -3.80 6.16 22.78
N PRO A 397 -3.62 7.48 22.68
CA PRO A 397 -4.39 8.31 21.76
C PRO A 397 -4.29 7.79 20.32
N LEU A 398 -5.43 7.67 19.65
CA LEU A 398 -5.52 7.17 18.28
C LEU A 398 -6.35 8.09 17.40
N LEU A 399 -5.81 8.42 16.23
CA LEU A 399 -6.58 8.92 15.11
C LEU A 399 -6.60 7.86 14.01
N MET A 400 -7.78 7.45 13.58
CA MET A 400 -7.97 6.45 12.54
C MET A 400 -8.78 7.10 11.41
N LEU A 401 -8.21 7.19 10.22
CA LEU A 401 -8.81 7.85 9.06
C LEU A 401 -9.08 6.80 7.97
N ASN A 402 -10.24 6.86 7.32
CA ASN A 402 -10.50 6.04 6.14
C ASN A 402 -11.38 6.77 5.13
N GLY A 403 -11.03 6.67 3.85
CA GLY A 403 -11.91 7.13 2.77
C GLY A 403 -13.14 6.23 2.65
N THR A 404 -14.31 6.81 2.37
CA THR A 404 -15.52 5.99 2.14
C THR A 404 -15.51 5.27 0.81
N MET A 405 -14.67 5.70 -0.13
CA MET A 405 -14.49 5.10 -1.44
C MET A 405 -13.09 4.46 -1.56
N ASP A 406 -12.42 4.09 -0.48
CA ASP A 406 -11.12 3.43 -0.55
C ASP A 406 -11.30 1.96 -0.98
N PRO A 407 -10.82 1.54 -2.18
CA PRO A 407 -10.95 0.16 -2.62
C PRO A 407 -9.85 -0.77 -2.06
N GLN A 408 -8.78 -0.25 -1.47
CA GLN A 408 -7.65 -1.04 -0.98
C GLN A 408 -7.82 -1.40 0.50
N THR A 409 -8.39 -0.48 1.28
CA THR A 409 -8.88 -0.72 2.64
C THR A 409 -10.35 -0.30 2.73
N PRO A 410 -11.28 -1.17 2.30
CA PRO A 410 -12.70 -0.87 2.23
C PRO A 410 -13.26 -0.35 3.55
N ILE A 411 -14.18 0.61 3.44
CA ILE A 411 -14.76 1.24 4.62
C ILE A 411 -15.48 0.24 5.54
N GLU A 412 -16.03 -0.84 4.97
CA GLU A 412 -16.70 -1.91 5.68
C GLU A 412 -15.74 -2.66 6.63
N THR A 413 -14.51 -2.92 6.20
CA THR A 413 -13.50 -3.60 7.04
C THR A 413 -12.78 -2.60 7.95
N ALA A 414 -12.57 -1.37 7.49
CA ALA A 414 -11.91 -0.33 8.29
C ALA A 414 -12.75 0.11 9.50
N ARG A 415 -14.08 0.19 9.38
CA ARG A 415 -14.99 0.60 10.48
C ARG A 415 -14.85 -0.25 11.74
N VAL A 416 -14.40 -1.51 11.60
CA VAL A 416 -14.12 -2.40 12.73
C VAL A 416 -13.12 -1.75 13.71
N ALA A 417 -12.19 -0.94 13.23
CA ALA A 417 -11.24 -0.20 14.08
C ALA A 417 -11.96 0.72 15.06
N GLY A 418 -12.90 1.55 14.57
CA GLY A 418 -13.76 2.40 15.39
C GLY A 418 -14.74 1.62 16.28
N GLU A 419 -14.93 0.32 16.05
CA GLU A 419 -15.69 -0.55 16.94
C GLU A 419 -14.86 -1.12 18.09
N ARG A 420 -13.59 -1.39 17.82
CA ARG A 420 -12.67 -2.06 18.75
C ARG A 420 -11.86 -1.10 19.61
N LEU A 421 -11.51 0.07 19.08
CA LEU A 421 -10.66 1.07 19.71
C LEU A 421 -11.50 2.32 19.99
N ARG A 422 -12.14 2.35 21.17
CA ARG A 422 -13.14 3.35 21.59
C ARG A 422 -12.78 4.07 22.90
N GLY A 423 -11.49 4.15 23.21
CA GLY A 423 -11.02 4.93 24.36
C GLY A 423 -11.34 6.43 24.23
N PRO A 424 -11.22 7.21 25.33
CA PRO A 424 -11.57 8.64 25.33
C PRO A 424 -10.82 9.50 24.31
N LEU A 425 -9.61 9.10 23.92
CA LEU A 425 -8.75 9.78 22.95
C LEU A 425 -8.55 8.96 21.67
N GLN A 426 -9.49 8.07 21.36
CA GLN A 426 -9.45 7.21 20.17
C GLN A 426 -10.60 7.57 19.25
N THR A 427 -10.27 8.11 18.08
CA THR A 427 -11.24 8.67 17.13
C THR A 427 -11.12 7.97 15.79
N PHE A 428 -12.22 7.39 15.31
CA PHE A 428 -12.33 6.87 13.94
C PHE A 428 -13.14 7.84 13.09
N VAL A 429 -12.57 8.27 11.97
CA VAL A 429 -13.15 9.26 11.07
C VAL A 429 -13.27 8.68 9.67
N THR A 430 -14.45 8.80 9.10
CA THR A 430 -14.71 8.49 7.69
C THR A 430 -14.68 9.76 6.88
N VAL A 431 -13.87 9.82 5.83
CA VAL A 431 -13.78 11.00 4.96
C VAL A 431 -14.48 10.71 3.64
N GLN A 432 -15.54 11.49 3.36
CA GLN A 432 -16.45 11.22 2.25
C GLN A 432 -15.74 11.27 0.89
N ARG A 433 -15.95 10.25 0.07
CA ARG A 433 -15.39 10.07 -1.28
C ARG A 433 -13.87 10.04 -1.40
N MET A 434 -13.15 10.06 -0.28
CA MET A 434 -11.69 9.95 -0.31
C MET A 434 -11.24 8.56 -0.75
N VAL A 435 -10.03 8.54 -1.32
CA VAL A 435 -9.36 7.33 -1.79
C VAL A 435 -8.41 6.80 -0.69
N HIS A 436 -7.64 5.79 -1.01
CA HIS A 436 -6.58 5.26 -0.14
C HIS A 436 -5.50 6.31 0.17
N GLY A 437 -5.06 6.41 1.42
CA GLY A 437 -4.09 7.39 1.90
C GLY A 437 -4.70 8.78 2.06
N VAL A 438 -5.56 8.95 3.07
CA VAL A 438 -6.36 10.15 3.32
C VAL A 438 -5.49 11.40 3.55
N LEU A 439 -4.30 11.26 4.13
CA LEU A 439 -3.34 12.35 4.35
C LEU A 439 -3.02 13.11 3.05
N MET A 440 -2.68 12.38 1.99
CA MET A 440 -2.16 12.94 0.74
C MET A 440 -3.28 13.30 -0.24
N MET A 441 -4.54 13.26 0.19
CA MET A 441 -5.65 13.62 -0.66
C MET A 441 -5.69 15.11 -0.96
N PRO A 442 -6.23 15.54 -2.11
CA PRO A 442 -6.35 16.95 -2.44
C PRO A 442 -7.36 17.66 -1.53
N SER A 443 -7.28 19.00 -1.51
CA SER A 443 -8.28 19.88 -0.91
C SER A 443 -9.10 20.58 -1.99
N ALA A 444 -10.31 21.02 -1.64
CA ALA A 444 -11.13 21.86 -2.52
C ALA A 444 -10.48 23.24 -2.76
N ASP A 445 -9.70 23.73 -1.79
CA ASP A 445 -8.84 24.89 -1.92
C ASP A 445 -7.39 24.41 -2.09
N PRO A 446 -6.76 24.62 -3.26
CA PRO A 446 -5.39 24.17 -3.51
C PRO A 446 -4.34 24.86 -2.63
N GLU A 447 -4.68 25.96 -1.96
CA GLU A 447 -3.80 26.64 -0.99
C GLU A 447 -3.97 26.09 0.44
N ALA A 448 -5.00 25.27 0.69
CA ALA A 448 -5.29 24.70 1.99
C ALA A 448 -4.86 23.24 2.10
N LEU A 449 -4.59 22.81 3.33
CA LEU A 449 -4.45 21.40 3.64
C LEU A 449 -5.75 20.65 3.35
N SER A 450 -5.63 19.38 2.96
CA SER A 450 -6.78 18.48 2.90
C SER A 450 -7.34 18.23 4.30
N CYS A 451 -8.60 17.81 4.37
CA CYS A 451 -9.23 17.46 5.65
C CYS A 451 -8.43 16.38 6.40
N GLY A 452 -7.92 15.36 5.69
CA GLY A 452 -7.06 14.32 6.26
C GLY A 452 -5.76 14.86 6.83
N ALA A 453 -5.08 15.73 6.07
CA ALA A 453 -3.85 16.39 6.51
C ALA A 453 -4.07 17.29 7.72
N ALA A 454 -5.11 18.13 7.71
CA ALA A 454 -5.45 19.01 8.82
C ALA A 454 -5.69 18.21 10.11
N MET A 455 -6.59 17.20 10.07
CA MET A 455 -6.86 16.34 11.22
C MET A 455 -5.60 15.61 11.72
N THR A 456 -4.77 15.11 10.81
CA THR A 456 -3.53 14.41 11.17
C THR A 456 -2.56 15.32 11.89
N PHE A 457 -2.28 16.51 11.36
CA PHE A 457 -1.31 17.41 11.96
C PHE A 457 -1.80 18.02 13.27
N ASP A 458 -3.08 18.36 13.37
CA ASP A 458 -3.66 18.87 14.62
C ASP A 458 -3.60 17.80 15.72
N PHE A 459 -3.95 16.56 15.40
CA PHE A 459 -3.84 15.44 16.33
C PHE A 459 -2.39 15.15 16.75
N LEU A 460 -1.43 15.17 15.82
CA LEU A 460 -0.02 14.95 16.16
C LEU A 460 0.51 16.06 17.08
N LYS A 461 0.14 17.32 16.84
CA LYS A 461 0.52 18.46 17.70
C LYS A 461 -0.07 18.38 19.09
N ASP A 462 -1.33 17.95 19.23
CA ASP A 462 -2.01 17.80 20.51
C ASP A 462 -2.90 16.54 20.59
N PRO A 463 -2.31 15.36 20.85
CA PRO A 463 -3.07 14.10 20.93
C PRO A 463 -3.89 13.97 22.22
N SER A 464 -3.85 14.98 23.12
CA SER A 464 -4.66 15.00 24.33
C SER A 464 -6.08 15.52 24.10
N THR A 465 -6.36 15.96 22.87
CA THR A 465 -7.66 16.50 22.45
C THR A 465 -8.30 15.63 21.38
N VAL A 466 -9.62 15.63 21.34
CA VAL A 466 -10.37 15.03 20.24
C VAL A 466 -10.22 15.96 19.03
N PRO A 467 -9.76 15.46 17.87
CA PRO A 467 -9.53 16.29 16.69
C PRO A 467 -10.86 16.85 16.16
N ASP A 468 -10.80 18.03 15.54
CA ASP A 468 -11.95 18.59 14.82
C ASP A 468 -12.17 17.81 13.51
N THR A 469 -13.32 17.15 13.40
CA THR A 469 -13.67 16.31 12.25
C THR A 469 -14.72 16.96 11.35
N SER A 470 -15.02 18.26 11.51
CA SER A 470 -16.13 18.89 10.79
C SER A 470 -15.98 18.86 9.27
N CYS A 471 -14.74 18.89 8.77
CA CYS A 471 -14.45 18.83 7.34
C CYS A 471 -14.69 17.42 6.73
N ALA A 472 -14.81 16.37 7.55
CA ALA A 472 -14.86 14.99 7.05
C ALA A 472 -16.15 14.67 6.28
N GLU A 473 -17.22 15.43 6.54
CA GLU A 473 -18.51 15.33 5.83
C GLU A 473 -18.54 16.17 4.55
N GLU A 474 -17.50 16.96 4.26
CA GLU A 474 -17.41 17.71 3.02
C GLU A 474 -17.21 16.75 1.84
N VAL A 475 -18.15 16.79 0.90
CA VAL A 475 -18.13 15.90 -0.27
C VAL A 475 -17.46 16.63 -1.43
N MET A 476 -16.21 16.26 -1.73
CA MET A 476 -15.53 16.78 -2.91
C MET A 476 -16.19 16.29 -4.21
N PRO A 477 -16.34 17.15 -5.22
CA PRO A 477 -16.82 16.73 -6.54
C PRO A 477 -15.77 15.84 -7.21
N ILE A 478 -16.23 14.87 -7.99
CA ILE A 478 -15.37 14.08 -8.88
C ILE A 478 -15.57 14.67 -10.28
N PRO A 479 -14.63 15.48 -10.78
CA PRO A 479 -14.80 16.11 -12.08
C PRO A 479 -14.59 15.05 -13.16
N PHE A 480 -15.55 14.88 -14.07
CA PHE A 480 -15.36 14.02 -15.26
C PHE A 480 -14.78 14.79 -16.45
N GLU A 481 -14.04 15.86 -16.18
CA GLU A 481 -13.35 16.70 -17.15
C GLU A 481 -12.01 17.09 -16.54
N LEU A 482 -10.92 16.94 -17.29
CA LEU A 482 -9.60 17.38 -16.88
C LEU A 482 -9.25 18.74 -17.49
N ALA A 483 -8.25 19.41 -16.92
CA ALA A 483 -7.66 20.57 -17.56
C ALA A 483 -6.96 20.18 -18.87
N ALA A 484 -6.91 21.08 -19.85
CA ALA A 484 -6.30 20.80 -21.17
C ALA A 484 -4.85 20.27 -21.08
N ALA A 485 -4.03 20.82 -20.17
CA ALA A 485 -2.66 20.33 -19.96
C ALA A 485 -2.62 18.88 -19.44
N GLN A 486 -3.58 18.49 -18.59
CA GLN A 486 -3.72 17.12 -18.11
C GLN A 486 -4.28 16.21 -19.21
N ASN A 487 -5.23 16.68 -20.03
CA ASN A 487 -5.70 15.92 -21.19
C ASN A 487 -4.57 15.65 -22.19
N GLN A 488 -3.70 16.62 -22.43
CA GLN A 488 -2.55 16.45 -23.31
C GLN A 488 -1.56 15.41 -22.76
N LEU A 489 -1.35 15.39 -21.43
CA LEU A 489 -0.49 14.42 -20.77
C LEU A 489 -1.09 12.99 -20.79
N VAL A 490 -2.40 12.86 -20.61
CA VAL A 490 -3.07 11.57 -20.39
C VAL A 490 -3.60 10.96 -21.69
N PHE A 491 -4.16 11.77 -22.58
CA PHE A 491 -4.80 11.32 -23.82
C PHE A 491 -4.11 11.84 -25.08
N GLY A 492 -3.12 12.74 -24.99
CA GLY A 492 -2.53 13.38 -26.16
C GLY A 492 -3.51 14.29 -26.92
N THR A 493 -4.60 14.74 -26.27
CA THR A 493 -5.64 15.59 -26.86
C THR A 493 -6.04 16.70 -25.88
N ASP A 494 -6.81 17.70 -26.33
CA ASP A 494 -7.26 18.80 -25.43
C ASP A 494 -8.58 18.49 -24.70
N ASP A 495 -9.31 17.46 -25.11
CA ASP A 495 -10.67 17.16 -24.65
C ASP A 495 -10.73 15.79 -23.99
N THR A 496 -11.28 15.71 -22.77
CA THR A 496 -11.33 14.47 -21.99
C THR A 496 -12.16 13.39 -22.69
N TRP A 497 -13.22 13.77 -23.40
CA TRP A 497 -14.17 12.85 -24.06
C TRP A 497 -14.00 12.77 -25.58
N ASP A 498 -13.26 13.72 -26.17
CA ASP A 498 -13.11 13.96 -27.60
C ASP A 498 -14.46 14.01 -28.33
N ASN A 499 -15.38 14.76 -27.71
CA ASN A 499 -16.62 15.22 -28.29
C ASN A 499 -16.93 16.60 -27.73
N PRO A 500 -17.12 17.64 -28.58
CA PRO A 500 -17.54 18.93 -28.07
C PRO A 500 -18.85 18.74 -27.30
N ALA A 501 -18.88 19.17 -26.04
CA ALA A 501 -20.09 19.15 -25.22
C ALA A 501 -21.28 19.71 -26.03
N PRO A 502 -22.51 19.18 -25.86
CA PRO A 502 -23.66 19.62 -26.65
C PRO A 502 -23.79 21.14 -26.57
N LYS A 503 -23.45 21.84 -27.66
CA LYS A 503 -23.51 23.29 -27.72
C LYS A 503 -24.98 23.68 -27.57
N THR A 504 -25.32 24.40 -26.51
CA THR A 504 -26.49 25.28 -26.58
C THR A 504 -26.27 26.24 -27.75
N ALA A 505 -27.31 26.36 -28.58
CA ALA A 505 -27.26 26.81 -29.97
C ALA A 505 -26.35 28.01 -30.27
N ALA A 506 -25.42 27.83 -31.20
CA ALA A 506 -25.32 28.53 -32.49
C ALA A 506 -23.86 28.60 -32.99
N GLY A 507 -23.65 28.21 -34.26
CA GLY A 507 -22.61 28.82 -35.10
C GLY A 507 -21.46 27.91 -35.55
N SER A 508 -21.52 27.59 -36.85
CA SER A 508 -20.39 27.35 -37.77
C SER A 508 -19.63 26.01 -37.67
N MET A 509 -19.99 25.11 -38.58
CA MET A 509 -19.11 24.08 -39.14
C MET A 509 -18.02 24.74 -40.00
N ASP A 510 -16.75 24.44 -39.74
CA ASP A 510 -15.74 24.19 -40.79
C ASP A 510 -14.38 23.89 -40.13
N ALA A 511 -13.95 22.63 -40.22
CA ALA A 511 -12.54 22.21 -40.37
C ALA A 511 -12.45 20.67 -40.31
N ALA A 512 -13.05 19.97 -41.28
CA ALA A 512 -12.65 18.61 -41.60
C ALA A 512 -11.77 18.66 -42.84
N LYS A 513 -10.44 18.58 -42.68
CA LYS A 513 -9.53 18.21 -43.76
C LYS A 513 -8.16 17.76 -43.24
N GLN A 514 -7.91 16.46 -43.44
CA GLN A 514 -6.62 15.82 -43.70
C GLN A 514 -5.60 15.83 -42.56
N ALA A 515 -5.82 14.98 -41.55
CA ALA A 515 -4.73 14.22 -40.96
C ALA A 515 -4.68 12.85 -41.66
N ALA A 516 -3.53 12.47 -42.21
CA ALA A 516 -3.28 11.07 -42.55
C ALA A 516 -3.42 10.24 -41.26
N PRO A 517 -3.85 8.96 -41.32
CA PRO A 517 -3.87 8.14 -40.12
C PRO A 517 -2.45 8.06 -39.57
N ALA A 518 -2.20 8.73 -38.43
CA ALA A 518 -1.03 8.42 -37.63
C ALA A 518 -1.16 6.94 -37.28
N ARG A 519 -0.12 6.17 -37.60
CA ARG A 519 -0.10 4.75 -37.26
C ARG A 519 -0.11 4.67 -35.75
N ILE A 520 -1.18 4.12 -35.18
CA ILE A 520 -1.16 3.56 -33.83
C ILE A 520 0.12 2.72 -33.75
N ASP A 521 1.04 3.08 -32.87
CA ASP A 521 2.23 2.26 -32.62
C ASP A 521 1.77 1.06 -31.78
N VAL A 522 1.20 0.08 -32.48
CA VAL A 522 0.68 -1.16 -31.90
C VAL A 522 1.80 -1.88 -31.14
N GLU A 523 3.07 -1.70 -31.52
CA GLU A 523 4.19 -2.28 -30.80
C GLU A 523 4.48 -1.53 -29.49
N ALA A 524 4.37 -0.20 -29.45
CA ALA A 524 4.49 0.57 -28.22
C ALA A 524 3.35 0.26 -27.23
N VAL A 525 2.11 0.22 -27.72
CA VAL A 525 0.95 -0.19 -26.92
C VAL A 525 1.12 -1.64 -26.44
N ALA A 526 1.55 -2.55 -27.30
CA ALA A 526 1.82 -3.94 -26.90
C ALA A 526 2.95 -4.06 -25.87
N ARG A 527 4.01 -3.24 -25.95
CA ARG A 527 5.10 -3.18 -24.96
C ARG A 527 4.64 -2.66 -23.61
N ALA A 528 3.84 -1.58 -23.61
CA ALA A 528 3.26 -1.03 -22.38
C ALA A 528 2.28 -2.04 -21.74
N LEU A 529 1.42 -2.66 -22.54
CA LEU A 529 0.47 -3.67 -22.07
C LEU A 529 1.12 -4.98 -21.65
N SER A 530 2.29 -5.36 -22.20
CA SER A 530 3.01 -6.56 -21.75
C SER A 530 3.55 -6.43 -20.33
N ARG A 531 3.78 -5.21 -19.83
CA ARG A 531 4.22 -4.93 -18.45
C ARG A 531 3.09 -5.04 -17.42
N VAL A 532 1.83 -4.90 -17.85
CA VAL A 532 0.61 -5.02 -17.02
C VAL A 532 -0.07 -6.37 -17.18
N ARG A 533 0.45 -7.24 -18.05
CA ARG A 533 -0.03 -8.62 -18.19
C ARG A 533 0.84 -9.53 -17.33
N PRO A 534 0.62 -9.63 -16.00
CA PRO A 534 1.11 -10.77 -15.28
C PRO A 534 0.28 -11.99 -15.72
N LEU A 535 0.78 -12.69 -16.74
CA LEU A 535 0.91 -14.14 -16.71
C LEU A 535 -0.33 -14.99 -16.90
N SER A 536 -0.45 -15.47 -18.13
CA SER A 536 -0.71 -16.88 -18.37
C SER A 536 0.35 -17.33 -19.36
N SER A 537 1.17 -18.32 -18.97
CA SER A 537 2.08 -19.12 -19.80
C SER A 537 2.58 -18.47 -21.11
N ALA A 538 3.90 -18.34 -21.26
CA ALA A 538 4.52 -18.14 -22.56
C ALA A 538 4.11 -19.25 -23.56
N ARG A 539 2.97 -19.10 -24.24
CA ARG A 539 2.50 -19.90 -25.38
C ARG A 539 1.20 -19.32 -25.95
N ALA A 540 1.33 -18.37 -26.87
CA ALA A 540 0.61 -18.33 -28.15
C ALA A 540 0.74 -16.95 -28.82
N LEU A 541 1.93 -16.61 -29.31
CA LEU A 541 2.07 -15.63 -30.39
C LEU A 541 3.02 -16.23 -31.46
N ASP A 542 2.63 -17.36 -32.06
CA ASP A 542 3.16 -17.77 -33.37
C ASP A 542 2.46 -16.90 -34.43
N LEU A 543 2.74 -15.60 -34.44
CA LEU A 543 2.47 -14.74 -35.59
C LEU A 543 3.52 -15.07 -36.65
N ARG A 544 3.29 -16.17 -37.37
CA ARG A 544 3.97 -16.42 -38.63
C ARG A 544 3.61 -15.31 -39.60
N LEU A 545 4.54 -14.38 -39.75
CA LEU A 545 4.59 -13.44 -40.86
C LEU A 545 4.51 -14.20 -42.19
N ARG A 546 3.44 -13.93 -42.94
CA ARG A 546 3.46 -13.89 -44.40
C ARG A 546 2.87 -12.57 -44.85
#